data_AF-A0A7V9N1Q5-F1
#
_entry.id   AF-A0A7V9N1Q5-F1
#
_cell.length_a   1.000
_cell.length_b   1.000
_cell.length_c   1.000
_cell.angle_alpha   90.00
_cell.angle_beta   90.00
_cell.angle_gamma   90.00
#
_symmetry.space_group_name_H-M   'P 1'
#
loop_
_entity.id
_entity.type
_entity.pdbx_description
1 polymer ?
#
loop_
_entity_poly.entity_id
_entity_poly.type
_entity_poly.pdbx_seq_one_letter_code
_entity_poly.pdbx_strand_id
1 'polypeptide(L)' 'MRTLFASVLSAALLVVPAMAAPSQQVTSLRRLTQAEYRNSVADIFGSEIEVRGSFEPTIRIAGLQA' A
#
# COMPACT_ATOMS: atom_id res chain seq x y z
N MET A 1 10.32 -36.31 -46.23
CA MET A 1 9.57 -36.06 -44.98
C MET A 1 10.40 -36.64 -43.84
N ARG A 2 10.86 -35.97 -42.80
CA ARG A 2 10.40 -34.74 -42.15
C ARG A 2 11.55 -34.25 -41.23
N THR A 3 11.72 -32.94 -41.19
CA THR A 3 12.78 -32.14 -40.57
C THR A 3 12.81 -32.18 -39.03
N LEU A 4 14.04 -32.15 -38.48
CA LEU A 4 14.58 -31.31 -37.39
C LEU A 4 13.67 -30.89 -36.21
N PHE A 5 14.07 -31.25 -34.98
CA PHE A 5 13.69 -30.61 -33.71
C PHE A 5 14.85 -30.77 -32.72
N ALA A 6 15.22 -29.84 -31.86
CA ALA A 6 15.14 -28.39 -31.79
C ALA A 6 16.12 -28.04 -30.63
N SER A 7 17.00 -27.07 -30.87
CA SER A 7 18.03 -26.61 -29.93
C SER A 7 17.38 -26.09 -28.62
N VAL A 8 17.87 -26.55 -27.47
CA VAL A 8 17.47 -26.03 -26.16
C VAL A 8 18.25 -24.73 -25.92
N LEU A 9 17.56 -23.60 -26.06
CA LEU A 9 18.06 -22.26 -25.81
C LEU A 9 17.97 -21.94 -24.32
N SER A 10 19.08 -22.07 -23.57
CA SER A 10 19.19 -21.58 -22.19
C SER A 10 19.21 -20.05 -22.17
N ALA A 11 18.18 -19.44 -21.59
CA ALA A 11 18.13 -18.00 -21.32
C ALA A 11 18.95 -17.69 -20.06
N ALA A 12 20.07 -16.98 -20.22
CA ALA A 12 20.80 -16.39 -19.11
C ALA A 12 20.02 -15.19 -18.56
N LEU A 13 19.52 -15.30 -17.33
CA LEU A 13 18.88 -14.20 -16.60
C LEU A 13 19.93 -13.17 -16.20
N LEU A 14 19.88 -11.98 -16.82
CA LEU A 14 20.64 -10.81 -16.36
C LEU A 14 20.02 -10.29 -15.06
N VAL A 15 20.80 -10.25 -13.97
CA VAL A 15 20.41 -9.60 -12.73
C VAL A 15 20.71 -8.10 -12.86
N VAL A 16 19.68 -7.26 -12.74
CA VAL A 16 19.83 -5.80 -12.69
C VAL A 16 19.72 -5.38 -11.22
N PRO A 17 20.72 -4.68 -10.65
CA PRO A 17 20.63 -4.19 -9.28
C PRO A 17 19.58 -3.08 -9.19
N ALA A 18 18.68 -3.18 -8.22
CA ALA A 18 17.68 -2.15 -7.94
C ALA A 18 18.36 -0.92 -7.31
N MET A 19 18.39 0.20 -8.02
CA MET A 19 18.81 1.48 -7.48
C MET A 19 17.72 2.00 -6.54
N ALA A 20 18.05 2.25 -5.27
CA ALA A 20 17.11 2.81 -4.32
C ALA A 20 16.70 4.23 -4.75
N ALA A 21 15.38 4.46 -4.88
CA ALA A 21 14.84 5.79 -5.18
C ALA A 21 15.11 6.74 -4.01
N PRO A 22 15.37 8.04 -4.27
CA PRO A 22 15.55 9.01 -3.20
C PRO A 22 14.28 9.07 -2.34
N SER A 23 14.43 8.82 -1.05
CA SER A 23 13.31 8.84 -0.11
C SER A 23 12.82 10.27 0.06
N GLN A 24 11.66 10.56 -0.50
CA GLN A 24 10.98 11.85 -0.36
C GLN A 24 10.59 12.00 1.12
N GLN A 25 11.33 12.84 1.85
CA GLN A 25 11.15 12.99 3.29
C GLN A 25 9.84 13.72 3.56
N VAL A 26 8.88 13.02 4.16
CA VAL A 26 7.58 13.59 4.54
C VAL A 26 7.79 14.52 5.74
N THR A 27 7.77 15.83 5.50
CA THR A 27 8.10 16.85 6.51
C THR A 27 7.02 17.03 7.58
N SER A 28 5.77 16.64 7.31
CA SER A 28 4.70 16.68 8.32
C SER A 28 3.49 15.83 7.92
N LEU A 29 2.72 15.40 8.93
CA LEU A 29 1.42 14.76 8.74
C LEU A 29 0.34 15.59 9.44
N ARG A 30 -0.78 15.80 8.75
CA ARG A 30 -1.97 16.47 9.31
C ARG A 30 -3.00 15.42 9.72
N ARG A 31 -3.60 15.60 10.89
CA ARG A 31 -4.76 14.80 11.31
C ARG A 31 -6.02 15.31 10.59
N LEU A 32 -6.74 14.38 9.96
CA LEU A 32 -8.05 14.66 9.37
C LEU A 32 -9.16 14.59 10.42
N THR A 33 -10.20 15.39 10.23
CA THR A 33 -11.48 15.20 10.89
C THR A 33 -12.19 13.97 10.32
N GLN A 34 -13.21 13.49 11.03
CA GLN A 34 -13.99 12.34 10.58
C GLN A 34 -14.65 12.59 9.21
N ALA A 35 -15.21 13.78 8.99
CA ALA A 35 -15.86 14.13 7.72
C ALA A 35 -14.85 14.14 6.57
N GLU A 36 -13.68 14.73 6.77
CA GLU A 36 -12.61 14.75 5.78
C GLU A 36 -12.14 13.33 5.43
N TYR A 37 -11.96 12.46 6.42
CA TYR A 37 -11.58 11.06 6.16
C TYR A 37 -12.64 10.32 5.35
N ARG A 38 -13.93 10.45 5.68
CA ARG A 38 -15.02 9.82 4.91
C ARG A 38 -15.05 10.31 3.46
N ASN A 39 -14.85 11.61 3.25
CA ASN A 39 -14.79 12.19 1.90
C ASN A 39 -13.60 11.64 1.12
N SER A 40 -12.42 11.54 1.74
CA SER A 40 -11.24 10.93 1.10
C SER A 40 -11.46 9.46 0.76
N VAL A 41 -12.14 8.68 1.60
CA VAL A 41 -12.47 7.28 1.29
C VAL A 41 -13.41 7.21 0.09
N ALA A 42 -14.45 8.04 0.04
CA ALA A 42 -15.38 8.07 -1.08
C ALA A 42 -14.71 8.47 -2.40
N ASP A 43 -13.75 9.39 -2.36
CA ASP A 43 -12.99 9.85 -3.53
C ASP A 43 -12.04 8.77 -4.07
N ILE A 44 -11.31 8.08 -3.18
CA ILE A 44 -10.31 7.08 -3.56
C ILE A 44 -10.96 5.74 -3.96
N PHE A 45 -12.01 5.33 -3.25
CA PHE A 45 -12.56 3.97 -3.35
C PHE A 45 -14.03 3.91 -3.81
N GLY A 46 -14.71 5.05 -3.91
CA GLY A 46 -16.15 5.11 -4.20
C GLY A 46 -17.02 5.17 -2.94
N SER A 47 -18.26 5.63 -3.12
CA SER A 47 -19.21 5.91 -2.03
C SER A 47 -19.89 4.67 -1.43
N GLU A 48 -19.65 3.48 -1.99
CA GLU A 48 -20.25 2.23 -1.52
C GLU A 48 -19.61 1.72 -0.21
N ILE A 49 -18.43 2.24 0.15
CA ILE A 49 -17.73 1.83 1.36
C ILE A 49 -18.32 2.53 2.58
N GLU A 50 -18.94 1.73 3.46
CA GLU A 50 -19.40 2.20 4.73
C GLU A 50 -18.29 2.19 5.80
N VAL A 51 -17.84 3.39 6.18
CA VAL A 51 -16.80 3.54 7.20
C VAL A 51 -17.40 3.44 8.62
N ARG A 52 -17.24 2.28 9.26
CA ARG A 52 -17.70 2.00 10.63
C ARG A 52 -16.56 2.10 11.66
N GLY A 53 -16.89 2.35 12.93
CA GLY A 53 -15.93 2.41 14.06
C GLY A 53 -15.93 3.73 14.81
N SER A 54 -15.21 3.78 15.94
CA SER A 54 -14.99 5.01 16.72
C SER A 54 -13.79 5.78 16.19
N PHE A 55 -14.01 7.06 15.88
CA PHE A 55 -12.95 8.00 15.50
C PHE A 55 -12.38 8.75 16.70
N GLU A 56 -13.14 8.79 17.80
CA GLU A 56 -12.66 9.39 19.03
C GLU A 56 -11.55 8.53 19.62
N PRO A 57 -10.41 9.12 20.00
CA PRO A 57 -9.42 8.42 20.78
C PRO A 57 -10.07 7.96 22.08
N THR A 58 -10.18 6.65 22.30
CA THR A 58 -10.56 6.15 23.61
C THR A 58 -9.54 6.65 24.62
N ILE A 59 -10.00 7.41 25.63
CA ILE A 59 -9.13 7.86 26.71
C ILE A 59 -8.65 6.61 27.45
N ARG A 60 -7.38 6.28 27.28
CA ARG A 60 -6.75 5.17 28.00
C ARG A 60 -6.33 5.67 29.38
N ILE A 61 -7.24 5.57 30.33
CA ILE A 61 -6.93 5.79 31.75
C ILE A 61 -6.38 4.48 32.30
N ALA A 62 -5.20 4.53 32.92
CA ALA A 62 -4.52 3.39 33.57
C ALA A 62 -3.97 2.26 32.66
N GLY A 63 -3.73 2.54 31.38
CA GLY A 63 -2.97 1.65 30.47
C GLY A 63 -3.68 0.32 30.16
N LEU A 64 -2.95 -0.63 29.57
CA LEU A 64 -3.39 -2.03 29.54
C LEU A 64 -3.23 -2.56 30.97
N GLN A 65 -4.33 -2.67 31.73
CA GLN A 65 -4.33 -3.51 32.92
C GLN A 65 -4.15 -4.94 32.42
N ALA A 66 -2.96 -5.50 32.67
CA ALA A 66 -2.61 -6.87 32.32
C ALA A 66 -3.49 -7.88 33.07
#